data_AF-A0A947KNF7-F1
#
_entry.id   AF-A0A947KNF7-F1
#
_cell.length_a   1.000
_cell.length_b   1.000
_cell.length_c   1.000
_cell.angle_alpha   90.00
_cell.angle_beta   90.00
_cell.angle_gamma   90.00
#
_symmetry.space_group_name_H-M   'P 1'
#
loop_
_entity.id
_entity.type
_entity.pdbx_description
1 polymer ?
#
loop_
_entity_poly.entity_id
_entity_poly.type
_entity_poly.pdbx_seq_one_letter_code
_entity_poly.pdbx_strand_id
1 'polypeptide(L)'
;MKQENAQFLFTLALFICLCLLPAHLSQGADEKGSHAVGAVFTTSQPISNGFVFVEGQYVEAPYVVSRKDMAIYINDQLIANYAPLVKEIPKPENELPSLPANITVNSTPYDKNVVDYMVRVRTYLSSHHKRSELADELEKVYKALPCVKDVRRNSDKTSATVIYTDGHTINENLIPLTRKPAITPTNAVEYVSRDCRDYVQRLEKGDVYSFSHKGNRKHTFSVGTAKEVLPGVVKVLRSSQDDKTKAKQLADMLGMAAIPKEQVSAFVTNLSPSKQLDERVDALTSKSNCVSQQSTNVFAK
;
A
#
# COMPACT_ATOMS: atom_id res chain seq x y z
N MET A 1 -8.47 26.39 -6.05
CA MET A 1 -8.97 25.00 -6.11
C MET A 1 -8.23 24.11 -7.14
N LYS A 2 -6.90 24.28 -7.35
CA LYS A 2 -6.10 23.48 -8.31
C LYS A 2 -4.82 22.86 -7.71
N GLN A 3 -4.63 22.92 -6.39
CA GLN A 3 -3.35 22.60 -5.74
C GLN A 3 -3.33 21.22 -5.04
N GLU A 4 -4.48 20.57 -4.83
CA GLU A 4 -4.56 19.28 -4.12
C GLU A 4 -4.19 18.06 -4.98
N ASN A 5 -4.24 18.16 -6.31
CA ASN A 5 -3.87 17.05 -7.20
C ASN A 5 -2.35 16.84 -7.34
N ALA A 6 -1.52 17.84 -7.00
CA ALA A 6 -0.07 17.73 -7.12
C ALA A 6 0.57 16.95 -5.95
N GLN A 7 -0.04 16.96 -4.75
CA GLN A 7 0.44 16.17 -3.60
C GLN A 7 0.17 14.67 -3.75
N PHE A 8 -0.83 14.28 -4.55
CA PHE A 8 -1.12 12.88 -4.85
C PHE A 8 -0.04 12.23 -5.74
N LEU A 9 0.59 13.03 -6.61
CA LEU A 9 1.65 12.57 -7.53
C LEU A 9 3.03 12.46 -6.87
N PHE A 10 3.31 13.27 -5.83
CA PHE A 10 4.61 13.26 -5.15
C PHE A 10 4.78 12.06 -4.20
N THR A 11 3.68 11.52 -3.66
CA THR A 11 3.72 10.38 -2.72
C THR A 11 3.89 9.03 -3.43
N LEU A 12 3.64 8.96 -4.75
CA LEU A 12 3.78 7.74 -5.55
C LEU A 12 5.23 7.49 -6.02
N ALA A 13 6.05 8.54 -6.12
CA ALA A 13 7.44 8.43 -6.58
C ALA A 13 8.42 7.95 -5.49
N LEU A 14 8.13 8.16 -4.20
CA LEU A 14 9.03 7.77 -3.12
C LEU A 14 8.93 6.28 -2.70
N PHE A 15 7.89 5.56 -3.17
CA PHE A 15 7.68 4.14 -2.84
C PHE A 15 8.25 3.17 -3.88
N ILE A 16 8.71 3.68 -5.02
CA ILE A 16 9.22 2.87 -6.14
C ILE A 16 10.70 2.47 -5.95
N CYS A 17 11.41 3.03 -4.96
CA CYS A 17 12.85 2.81 -4.80
C CYS A 17 13.26 1.75 -3.75
N LEU A 18 12.35 0.99 -3.14
CA LEU A 18 12.71 0.01 -2.09
C LEU A 18 12.25 -1.45 -2.30
N CYS A 19 11.80 -1.82 -3.50
CA CYS A 19 11.32 -3.19 -3.78
C CYS A 19 12.08 -3.92 -4.91
N LEU A 20 13.27 -3.47 -5.29
CA LEU A 20 14.14 -4.19 -6.21
C LEU A 20 15.20 -4.98 -5.43
N LEU A 21 14.76 -6.06 -4.79
CA LEU A 21 15.62 -7.20 -4.46
C LEU A 21 14.98 -8.45 -5.07
N PRO A 22 15.74 -9.28 -5.82
CA PRO A 22 15.24 -10.55 -6.30
C PRO A 22 15.08 -11.50 -5.10
N ALA A 23 13.85 -11.84 -4.75
CA ALA A 23 13.60 -12.96 -3.85
C ALA A 23 13.87 -14.25 -4.62
N HIS A 24 15.04 -14.83 -4.41
CA HIS A 24 15.31 -16.22 -4.77
C HIS A 24 14.32 -17.12 -4.00
N LEU A 25 13.49 -17.84 -4.75
CA LEU A 25 12.65 -18.92 -4.24
C LEU A 25 13.56 -20.02 -3.68
N SER A 26 13.55 -20.18 -2.36
CA SER A 26 14.07 -21.36 -1.67
C SER A 26 12.88 -22.18 -1.19
N GLN A 27 12.70 -23.36 -1.79
CA GLN A 27 11.85 -24.42 -1.25
C GLN A 27 12.63 -25.13 -0.14
N GLY A 28 12.09 -25.09 1.08
CA GLY A 28 12.56 -25.86 2.22
C GLY A 28 11.44 -25.94 3.22
N ALA A 29 10.72 -27.07 3.19
CA ALA A 29 9.66 -27.41 4.11
C ALA A 29 10.27 -27.74 5.48
N ASP A 30 9.70 -27.17 6.53
CA ASP A 30 9.75 -27.77 7.87
C ASP A 30 8.43 -27.44 8.58
N GLU A 31 7.53 -28.42 8.64
CA GLU A 31 6.25 -28.34 9.33
C GLU A 31 6.46 -28.60 10.82
N LYS A 32 6.32 -27.55 11.64
CA LYS A 32 6.02 -27.71 13.07
C LYS A 32 4.91 -26.75 13.49
N GLY A 33 3.76 -27.35 13.84
CA GLY A 33 2.77 -26.75 14.75
C GLY A 33 1.78 -25.76 14.13
N SER A 34 1.18 -26.10 12.98
CA SER A 34 0.04 -25.34 12.46
C SER A 34 -1.20 -25.58 13.33
N HIS A 35 -1.56 -24.61 14.16
CA HIS A 35 -2.95 -24.48 14.59
C HIS A 35 -3.78 -24.29 13.32
N ALA A 36 -4.51 -25.33 12.91
CA ALA A 36 -5.37 -25.31 11.74
C ALA A 36 -6.47 -24.26 11.93
N VAL A 37 -6.17 -23.03 11.53
CA VAL A 37 -7.17 -22.00 11.29
C VAL A 37 -8.02 -22.55 10.15
N GLY A 38 -9.23 -23.04 10.48
CA GLY A 38 -10.14 -23.59 9.50
C GLY A 38 -10.29 -22.62 8.34
N ALA A 39 -10.13 -23.12 7.11
CA ALA A 39 -10.08 -22.29 5.93
C ALA A 39 -11.37 -21.45 5.83
N VAL A 40 -11.23 -20.12 5.98
CA VAL A 40 -12.37 -19.21 6.00
C VAL A 40 -12.65 -18.77 4.57
N PHE A 41 -13.83 -19.12 4.09
CA PHE A 41 -14.34 -18.73 2.78
C PHE A 41 -15.48 -17.73 2.96
N THR A 42 -15.34 -16.53 2.40
CA THR A 42 -16.44 -15.56 2.33
C THR A 42 -16.58 -15.04 0.91
N THR A 43 -17.81 -14.86 0.45
CA THR A 43 -18.13 -14.43 -0.91
C THR A 43 -19.18 -13.33 -0.85
N SER A 44 -18.99 -12.24 -1.59
CA SER A 44 -19.98 -11.16 -1.70
C SER A 44 -21.15 -11.55 -2.59
N GLN A 45 -22.24 -10.79 -2.53
CA GLN A 45 -23.24 -10.81 -3.59
C GLN A 45 -22.63 -10.28 -4.90
N PRO A 46 -23.19 -10.64 -6.08
CA PRO A 46 -22.74 -10.09 -7.36
C PRO A 46 -22.94 -8.57 -7.44
N ILE A 47 -21.89 -7.83 -7.85
CA ILE A 47 -21.86 -6.35 -7.92
C ILE A 47 -21.75 -5.89 -9.37
N SER A 48 -22.74 -5.16 -9.87
CA SER A 48 -22.76 -4.65 -11.26
C SER A 48 -22.20 -3.23 -11.42
N ASN A 49 -21.73 -2.60 -10.34
CA ASN A 49 -21.15 -1.25 -10.33
C ASN A 49 -19.61 -1.30 -10.37
N GLY A 50 -18.98 -0.19 -10.75
CA GLY A 50 -17.52 -0.01 -10.72
C GLY A 50 -16.77 -0.68 -11.86
N PHE A 51 -15.47 -0.47 -11.95
CA PHE A 51 -14.63 -1.05 -13.01
C PHE A 51 -13.42 -1.75 -12.40
N VAL A 52 -13.13 -2.97 -12.86
CA VAL A 52 -11.99 -3.75 -12.37
C VAL A 52 -11.08 -4.08 -13.54
N PHE A 53 -9.80 -3.75 -13.38
CA PHE A 53 -8.74 -4.10 -14.30
C PHE A 53 -7.70 -4.95 -13.58
N VAL A 54 -7.28 -6.08 -14.16
CA VAL A 54 -6.26 -6.97 -13.61
C VAL A 54 -5.23 -7.26 -14.68
N GLU A 55 -3.95 -6.94 -14.42
CA GLU A 55 -2.84 -7.03 -15.38
C GLU A 55 -3.12 -6.32 -16.72
N GLY A 56 -3.85 -5.21 -16.64
CA GLY A 56 -4.28 -4.43 -17.80
C GLY A 56 -5.51 -5.00 -18.52
N GLN A 57 -6.08 -6.12 -18.10
CA GLN A 57 -7.31 -6.66 -18.68
C GLN A 57 -8.54 -6.18 -17.93
N TYR A 58 -9.60 -5.81 -18.65
CA TYR A 58 -10.89 -5.54 -18.03
C TYR A 58 -11.54 -6.84 -17.56
N VAL A 59 -11.96 -6.87 -16.29
CA VAL A 59 -12.77 -7.95 -15.74
C VAL A 59 -14.23 -7.57 -15.94
N GLU A 60 -15.02 -8.47 -16.54
CA GLU A 60 -16.44 -8.22 -16.76
C GLU A 60 -17.25 -8.35 -15.46
N ALA A 61 -18.24 -7.48 -15.29
CA ALA A 61 -19.26 -7.57 -14.25
C ALA A 61 -20.31 -8.65 -14.59
N PRO A 62 -21.06 -9.15 -13.59
CA PRO A 62 -21.03 -8.76 -12.18
C PRO A 62 -19.76 -9.26 -11.46
N TYR A 63 -19.29 -8.47 -10.49
CA TYR A 63 -18.13 -8.80 -9.68
C TYR A 63 -18.54 -9.57 -8.44
N VAL A 64 -17.85 -10.67 -8.18
CA VAL A 64 -17.94 -11.43 -6.94
C VAL A 64 -16.60 -11.32 -6.23
N VAL A 65 -16.59 -10.57 -5.13
CA VAL A 65 -15.41 -10.45 -4.26
C VAL A 65 -15.42 -11.62 -3.30
N SER A 66 -14.36 -12.42 -3.29
CA SER A 66 -14.24 -13.53 -2.36
C SER A 66 -12.92 -13.49 -1.61
N ARG A 67 -12.94 -14.02 -0.39
CA ARG A 67 -11.77 -14.29 0.43
C ARG A 67 -11.62 -15.79 0.55
N LYS A 68 -10.42 -16.28 0.25
CA LYS A 68 -10.01 -17.67 0.50
C LYS A 68 -8.74 -17.57 1.37
N ASP A 69 -8.87 -17.88 2.66
CA ASP A 69 -7.80 -17.73 3.67
C ASP A 69 -7.24 -16.31 3.78
N MET A 70 -6.02 -16.11 3.28
CA MET A 70 -5.25 -14.86 3.31
C MET A 70 -5.21 -14.17 1.95
N ALA A 71 -5.99 -14.65 0.98
CA ALA A 71 -6.07 -14.12 -0.36
C ALA A 71 -7.46 -13.56 -0.67
N ILE A 72 -7.49 -12.51 -1.48
CA ILE A 72 -8.71 -11.86 -1.97
C ILE A 72 -8.76 -12.03 -3.49
N TYR A 73 -9.94 -12.37 -3.99
CA TYR A 73 -10.22 -12.61 -5.39
C TYR A 73 -11.39 -11.75 -5.86
N ILE A 74 -11.39 -11.38 -7.14
CA ILE A 74 -12.56 -10.84 -7.86
C ILE A 74 -12.79 -11.73 -9.09
N ASN A 75 -13.97 -12.34 -9.20
CA ASN A 75 -14.29 -13.29 -10.28
C ASN A 75 -13.22 -14.37 -10.44
N ASP A 76 -12.82 -14.97 -9.32
CA ASP A 76 -11.74 -15.98 -9.19
C ASP A 76 -10.33 -15.52 -9.60
N GLN A 77 -10.14 -14.24 -9.95
CA GLN A 77 -8.82 -13.67 -10.20
C GLN A 77 -8.20 -13.17 -8.89
N LEU A 78 -6.96 -13.61 -8.59
CA LEU A 78 -6.24 -13.19 -7.38
C LEU A 78 -5.85 -11.70 -7.48
N ILE A 79 -6.38 -10.87 -6.56
CA ILE A 79 -6.10 -9.43 -6.52
C ILE A 79 -5.22 -9.01 -5.34
N ALA A 80 -5.12 -9.82 -4.29
CA ALA A 80 -4.23 -9.58 -3.17
C ALA A 80 -3.92 -10.89 -2.44
N ASN A 81 -2.64 -11.10 -2.07
CA ASN A 81 -2.22 -12.20 -1.22
C ASN A 81 -1.43 -11.65 -0.03
N TYR A 82 -2.00 -11.82 1.17
CA TYR A 82 -1.40 -11.32 2.40
C TYR A 82 -0.53 -12.36 3.11
N ALA A 83 -0.56 -13.64 2.72
CA ALA A 83 0.23 -14.67 3.39
C ALA A 83 1.74 -14.33 3.45
N PRO A 84 2.39 -13.86 2.37
CA PRO A 84 3.81 -13.47 2.42
C PRO A 84 4.08 -12.21 3.26
N LEU A 85 3.03 -11.44 3.59
CA LEU A 85 3.13 -10.21 4.36
C LEU A 85 2.91 -10.44 5.86
N VAL A 86 2.43 -11.63 6.26
CA VAL A 86 2.31 -12.00 7.65
C VAL A 86 3.71 -12.18 8.24
N LYS A 87 4.02 -11.37 9.25
CA LYS A 87 5.28 -11.45 9.98
C LYS A 87 5.00 -11.82 11.41
N GLU A 88 5.76 -12.78 11.92
CA GLU A 88 5.87 -12.95 13.36
C GLU A 88 6.61 -11.74 13.92
N ILE A 89 5.88 -10.92 14.68
CA ILE A 89 6.51 -9.88 15.48
C ILE A 89 6.93 -10.57 16.78
N PRO A 90 8.22 -10.52 17.15
CA PRO A 90 8.64 -10.99 18.46
C PRO A 90 7.73 -10.39 19.52
N LYS A 91 7.21 -11.23 20.42
CA LYS A 91 6.43 -10.71 21.54
C LYS A 91 7.28 -9.66 22.24
N PRO A 92 6.73 -8.47 22.52
CA PRO A 92 7.48 -7.49 23.28
C PRO A 92 7.89 -8.14 24.60
N GLU A 93 9.13 -7.90 25.00
CA GLU A 93 9.60 -8.33 26.32
C GLU A 93 8.78 -7.62 27.39
N ASN A 94 8.53 -8.27 28.53
CA ASN A 94 7.79 -7.65 29.64
C ASN A 94 8.64 -6.63 30.41
N GLU A 95 9.95 -6.66 30.22
CA GLU A 95 10.93 -5.82 30.89
C GLU A 95 11.80 -5.13 29.84
N LEU A 96 12.35 -3.96 30.20
CA LEU A 96 13.27 -3.24 29.33
C LEU A 96 14.49 -4.13 29.07
N PRO A 97 14.87 -4.38 27.80
CA PRO A 97 16.04 -5.19 27.49
C PRO A 97 17.29 -4.66 28.21
N SER A 98 18.00 -5.55 28.89
CA SER A 98 19.27 -5.19 29.53
C SER A 98 20.36 -4.96 28.48
N LEU A 99 21.25 -3.99 28.74
CA LEU A 99 22.38 -3.69 27.86
C LEU A 99 23.32 -4.92 27.75
N PRO A 100 23.52 -5.49 26.56
CA PRO A 100 24.43 -6.60 26.36
C PRO A 100 25.88 -6.22 26.71
N ALA A 101 26.58 -7.08 27.45
CA ALA A 101 27.96 -6.85 27.87
C ALA A 101 28.97 -6.72 26.71
N ASN A 102 28.59 -7.17 25.51
CA ASN A 102 29.40 -7.09 24.30
C ASN A 102 29.21 -5.77 23.52
N ILE A 103 28.28 -4.91 23.92
CA ILE A 103 28.23 -3.52 23.46
C ILE A 103 29.18 -2.71 24.32
N THR A 104 30.28 -2.25 23.74
CA THR A 104 31.36 -1.56 24.44
C THR A 104 31.56 -0.16 23.87
N VAL A 105 32.51 0.61 24.41
CA VAL A 105 32.88 1.94 23.89
C VAL A 105 33.40 1.90 22.44
N ASN A 106 33.89 0.73 21.98
CA ASN A 106 34.41 0.54 20.63
C ASN A 106 33.36 0.00 19.64
N SER A 107 32.13 -0.24 20.11
CA SER A 107 31.06 -0.71 19.24
C SER A 107 30.62 0.38 18.27
N THR A 108 30.26 -0.02 17.05
CA THR A 108 29.77 0.90 16.01
C THR A 108 28.24 0.79 15.90
N PRO A 109 27.55 1.80 15.33
CA PRO A 109 26.11 1.69 15.05
C PRO A 109 25.73 0.53 14.10
N TYR A 110 26.69 -0.01 13.35
CA TYR A 110 26.49 -1.08 12.39
C TYR A 110 26.73 -2.47 12.99
N ASP A 111 27.25 -2.54 14.22
CA ASP A 111 27.48 -3.81 14.89
C ASP A 111 26.14 -4.51 15.14
N LYS A 112 26.06 -5.78 14.76
CA LYS A 112 24.84 -6.60 14.89
C LYS A 112 24.24 -6.54 16.30
N ASN A 113 25.07 -6.56 17.35
CA ASN A 113 24.60 -6.53 18.73
C ASN A 113 23.95 -5.19 19.11
N VAL A 114 24.47 -4.07 18.61
CA VAL A 114 23.89 -2.73 18.82
C VAL A 114 22.55 -2.63 18.11
N VAL A 115 22.50 -3.06 16.84
CA VAL A 115 21.26 -3.06 16.05
C VAL A 115 20.20 -3.95 16.70
N ASP A 116 20.54 -5.20 17.05
CA ASP A 116 19.62 -6.15 17.68
C ASP A 116 19.10 -5.62 19.03
N TYR A 117 19.97 -5.05 19.86
CA TYR A 117 19.57 -4.42 21.13
C TYR A 117 18.60 -3.25 20.92
N MET A 118 18.93 -2.32 20.03
CA MET A 118 18.10 -1.14 19.79
C MET A 118 16.73 -1.51 19.19
N VAL A 119 16.64 -2.54 18.35
CA VAL A 119 15.36 -3.07 17.85
C VAL A 119 14.49 -3.60 18.98
N ARG A 120 15.08 -4.37 19.92
CA ARG A 120 14.36 -4.90 21.09
C ARG A 120 13.86 -3.77 21.99
N VAL A 121 14.72 -2.78 22.29
CA VAL A 121 14.33 -1.63 23.12
C VAL A 121 13.22 -0.82 22.46
N ARG A 122 13.32 -0.53 21.14
CA ARG A 122 12.27 0.19 20.41
C ARG A 122 10.93 -0.56 20.44
N THR A 123 10.97 -1.89 20.31
CA THR A 123 9.77 -2.74 20.38
C THR A 123 9.15 -2.69 21.77
N TYR A 124 9.96 -2.84 22.83
CA TYR A 124 9.53 -2.72 24.22
C TYR A 124 8.90 -1.36 24.51
N LEU A 125 9.59 -0.26 24.19
CA LEU A 125 9.10 1.08 24.49
C LEU A 125 7.79 1.35 23.76
N SER A 126 7.68 0.94 22.49
CA SER A 126 6.46 1.12 21.68
C SER A 126 5.24 0.37 22.22
N SER A 127 5.43 -0.73 22.96
CA SER A 127 4.33 -1.49 23.56
C SER A 127 3.99 -1.07 25.00
N HIS A 128 4.91 -0.39 25.71
CA HIS A 128 4.74 -0.04 27.13
C HIS A 128 4.52 1.45 27.39
N HIS A 129 4.91 2.32 26.46
CA HIS A 129 4.83 3.77 26.64
C HIS A 129 3.89 4.44 25.64
N LYS A 130 3.37 5.60 26.01
CA LYS A 130 2.59 6.43 25.07
C LYS A 130 3.51 6.99 23.99
N ARG A 131 2.98 7.19 22.78
CA ARG A 131 3.73 7.75 21.65
C ARG A 131 4.43 9.08 21.98
N SER A 132 3.82 9.92 22.82
CA SER A 132 4.37 11.20 23.27
C SER A 132 5.61 11.07 24.15
N GLU A 133 5.79 9.93 24.83
CA GLU A 133 6.90 9.67 25.76
C GLU A 133 8.06 8.93 25.08
N LEU A 134 7.80 8.25 23.96
CA LEU A 134 8.78 7.40 23.27
C LEU A 134 10.08 8.10 22.93
N ALA A 135 10.00 9.37 22.51
CA ALA A 135 11.19 10.10 22.11
C ALA A 135 12.14 10.28 23.30
N ASP A 136 11.59 10.66 24.45
CA ASP A 136 12.36 10.93 25.67
C ASP A 136 12.96 9.65 26.23
N GLU A 137 12.20 8.55 26.25
CA GLU A 137 12.71 7.26 26.71
C GLU A 137 13.80 6.71 25.78
N LEU A 138 13.63 6.80 24.46
CA LEU A 138 14.65 6.30 23.54
C LEU A 138 15.92 7.16 23.57
N GLU A 139 15.79 8.48 23.75
CA GLU A 139 16.94 9.37 23.93
C GLU A 139 17.75 9.00 25.20
N LYS A 140 17.09 8.68 26.31
CA LYS A 140 17.77 8.18 27.53
C LYS A 140 18.54 6.90 27.24
N VAL A 141 17.95 5.96 26.50
CA VAL A 141 18.61 4.70 26.12
C VAL A 141 19.86 4.97 25.30
N TYR A 142 19.80 5.83 24.28
CA TYR A 142 20.99 6.17 23.49
C TYR A 142 22.08 6.81 24.34
N LYS A 143 21.73 7.74 25.24
CA LYS A 143 22.70 8.38 26.15
C LYS A 143 23.35 7.38 27.13
N ALA A 144 22.70 6.26 27.41
CA ALA A 144 23.23 5.21 28.28
C ALA A 144 24.14 4.20 27.54
N LEU A 145 24.20 4.23 26.20
CA LEU A 145 25.07 3.34 25.43
C LEU A 145 26.55 3.77 25.56
N PRO A 146 27.48 2.85 25.85
CA PRO A 146 28.90 3.19 26.01
C PRO A 146 29.57 3.65 24.72
N CYS A 147 29.05 3.26 23.55
CA CYS A 147 29.53 3.69 22.23
C CYS A 147 28.95 5.04 21.75
N VAL A 148 28.07 5.67 22.52
CA VAL A 148 27.45 6.95 22.15
C VAL A 148 28.14 8.08 22.91
N LYS A 149 28.65 9.06 22.15
CA LYS A 149 29.32 10.25 22.68
C LYS A 149 28.33 11.36 23.02
N ASP A 150 27.35 11.60 22.16
CA ASP A 150 26.37 12.68 22.31
C ASP A 150 25.07 12.35 21.58
N VAL A 151 23.95 12.88 22.07
CA VAL A 151 22.63 12.75 21.45
C VAL A 151 21.96 14.12 21.43
N ARG A 152 21.67 14.62 20.23
CA ARG A 152 21.08 15.94 20.02
C ARG A 152 19.71 15.82 19.38
N ARG A 153 18.67 16.22 20.10
CA ARG A 153 17.31 16.25 19.54
C ARG A 153 17.22 17.28 18.41
N ASN A 154 16.63 16.88 17.30
CA ASN A 154 16.42 17.75 16.14
C ASN A 154 15.19 18.66 16.37
N SER A 155 15.05 19.69 15.54
CA SER A 155 13.96 20.68 15.65
C SER A 155 12.55 20.06 15.50
N ASP A 156 12.43 18.95 14.77
CA ASP A 156 11.17 18.22 14.61
C ASP A 156 10.71 17.48 15.89
N LYS A 157 11.58 17.37 16.90
CA LYS A 157 11.38 16.63 18.17
C LYS A 157 11.05 15.13 18.03
N THR A 158 10.98 14.61 16.82
CA THR A 158 10.69 13.21 16.51
C THR A 158 11.93 12.43 16.10
N SER A 159 13.03 13.13 15.84
CA SER A 159 14.34 12.59 15.50
C SER A 159 15.45 13.21 16.36
N ALA A 160 16.59 12.54 16.41
CA ALA A 160 17.80 13.01 17.04
C ALA A 160 19.03 12.62 16.23
N THR A 161 20.02 13.49 16.24
CA THR A 161 21.36 13.19 15.75
C THR A 161 22.14 12.48 16.87
N VAL A 162 22.51 11.23 16.64
CA VAL A 162 23.32 10.41 17.56
C VAL A 162 24.76 10.40 17.05
N ILE A 163 25.69 10.84 17.89
CA ILE A 163 27.12 10.92 17.60
C ILE A 163 27.81 9.82 18.40
N TYR A 164 28.47 8.90 17.70
CA TYR A 164 29.17 7.77 18.27
C TYR A 164 30.63 8.13 18.62
N THR A 165 31.25 7.33 19.49
CA THR A 165 32.63 7.53 19.96
C THR A 165 33.68 7.37 18.85
N ASP A 166 33.38 6.56 17.84
CA ASP A 166 34.18 6.37 16.63
C ASP A 166 34.07 7.52 15.60
N GLY A 167 33.21 8.51 15.87
CA GLY A 167 32.97 9.66 15.00
C GLY A 167 31.81 9.49 14.02
N HIS A 168 31.19 8.31 13.92
CA HIS A 168 29.98 8.14 13.11
C HIS A 168 28.84 8.99 13.66
N THR A 169 28.07 9.58 12.74
CA THR A 169 26.90 10.40 13.07
C THR A 169 25.71 9.88 12.30
N ILE A 170 24.63 9.56 13.01
CA ILE A 170 23.40 9.02 12.41
C ILE A 170 22.21 9.86 12.84
N ASN A 171 21.30 10.14 11.90
CA ASN A 171 20.00 10.72 12.22
C ASN A 171 19.01 9.59 12.53
N GLU A 172 18.66 9.47 13.81
CA GLU A 172 17.77 8.45 14.33
C GLU A 172 16.37 9.01 14.53
N ASN A 173 15.38 8.33 13.95
CA ASN A 173 13.97 8.59 14.27
C ASN A 173 13.70 8.07 15.68
N LEU A 174 13.42 8.96 16.63
CA LEU A 174 13.11 8.59 18.01
C LEU A 174 11.67 8.09 18.17
N ILE A 175 10.77 8.64 17.36
CA ILE A 175 9.40 8.14 17.27
C ILE A 175 9.30 7.29 16.01
N PRO A 176 8.84 6.03 16.10
CA PRO A 176 8.57 5.25 14.91
C PRO A 176 7.63 6.03 13.99
N LEU A 177 8.03 6.20 12.73
CA LEU A 177 7.10 6.64 11.69
C LEU A 177 5.88 5.73 11.80
N THR A 178 4.67 6.30 11.82
CA THR A 178 3.41 5.54 11.78
C THR A 178 3.35 4.79 10.45
N ARG A 179 4.08 3.68 10.37
CA ARG A 179 3.93 2.70 9.30
C ARG A 179 2.62 2.00 9.56
N LYS A 180 1.95 1.57 8.49
CA LYS A 180 0.80 0.66 8.63
C LYS A 180 1.22 -0.48 9.56
N PRO A 181 0.40 -0.84 10.56
CA PRO A 181 0.75 -1.91 11.49
C PRO A 181 1.12 -3.15 10.67
N ALA A 182 2.18 -3.84 11.09
CA ALA A 182 2.56 -5.08 10.44
C ALA A 182 1.41 -6.09 10.56
N ILE A 183 1.24 -6.88 9.50
CA ILE A 183 0.24 -7.95 9.49
C ILE A 183 0.88 -9.10 10.27
N THR A 184 0.24 -9.50 11.35
CA THR A 184 0.67 -10.58 12.25
C THR A 184 -0.30 -11.74 12.15
N PRO A 185 0.08 -12.96 12.56
CA PRO A 185 -0.86 -14.08 12.61
C PRO A 185 -2.16 -13.74 13.38
N THR A 186 -2.05 -12.95 14.45
CA THR A 186 -3.19 -12.56 15.30
C THR A 186 -4.15 -11.58 14.62
N ASN A 187 -3.66 -10.61 13.85
CA ASN A 187 -4.51 -9.58 13.21
C ASN A 187 -4.77 -9.84 11.71
N ALA A 188 -4.11 -10.83 11.12
CA ALA A 188 -4.13 -11.18 9.71
C ALA A 188 -5.56 -11.33 9.18
N VAL A 189 -6.36 -12.16 9.85
CA VAL A 189 -7.74 -12.46 9.47
C VAL A 189 -8.61 -11.21 9.43
N GLU A 190 -8.52 -10.35 10.45
CA GLU A 190 -9.29 -9.11 10.52
C GLU A 190 -8.83 -8.12 9.44
N TYR A 191 -7.52 -8.02 9.21
CA TYR A 191 -6.96 -7.15 8.19
C TYR A 191 -7.47 -7.51 6.79
N VAL A 192 -7.41 -8.80 6.42
CA VAL A 192 -7.89 -9.29 5.11
C VAL A 192 -9.40 -9.10 5.00
N SER A 193 -10.15 -9.37 6.06
CA SER A 193 -11.61 -9.18 6.08
C SER A 193 -11.99 -7.71 5.90
N ARG A 194 -11.26 -6.77 6.51
CA ARG A 194 -11.45 -5.34 6.31
C ARG A 194 -11.18 -4.95 4.87
N ASP A 195 -10.03 -5.32 4.28
CA ASP A 195 -9.73 -4.94 2.90
C ASP A 195 -10.74 -5.57 1.92
N CYS A 196 -11.20 -6.80 2.17
CA CYS A 196 -12.28 -7.44 1.41
C CYS A 196 -13.59 -6.63 1.44
N ARG A 197 -14.01 -6.16 2.62
CA ARG A 197 -15.19 -5.27 2.75
C ARG A 197 -14.97 -3.94 2.03
N ASP A 198 -13.77 -3.39 2.11
CA ASP A 198 -13.43 -2.13 1.44
C ASP A 198 -13.54 -2.27 -0.09
N TYR A 199 -13.12 -3.41 -0.67
CA TYR A 199 -13.33 -3.68 -2.10
C TYR A 199 -14.82 -3.71 -2.47
N VAL A 200 -15.63 -4.43 -1.70
CA VAL A 200 -17.08 -4.52 -1.92
C VAL A 200 -17.72 -3.14 -1.89
N GLN A 201 -17.51 -2.38 -0.80
CA GLN A 201 -18.12 -1.05 -0.62
C GLN A 201 -17.73 -0.06 -1.71
N ARG A 202 -16.48 -0.12 -2.19
CA ARG A 202 -16.00 0.79 -3.24
C ARG A 202 -16.51 0.39 -4.62
N LEU A 203 -16.58 -0.91 -4.92
CA LEU A 203 -17.22 -1.38 -6.15
C LEU A 203 -18.71 -1.01 -6.19
N GLU A 204 -19.43 -1.18 -5.08
CA GLU A 204 -20.84 -0.76 -4.96
C GLU A 204 -21.02 0.73 -5.23
N LYS A 205 -20.08 1.58 -4.78
CA LYS A 205 -20.05 3.03 -5.06
C LYS A 205 -19.70 3.39 -6.51
N GLY A 206 -19.21 2.44 -7.30
CA GLY A 206 -18.81 2.67 -8.68
C GLY A 206 -17.35 3.06 -8.88
N ASP A 207 -16.49 2.86 -7.88
CA ASP A 207 -15.06 3.14 -7.99
C ASP A 207 -14.37 2.22 -9.02
N VAL A 208 -13.17 2.63 -9.42
CA VAL A 208 -12.32 1.86 -10.32
C VAL A 208 -11.14 1.29 -9.57
N TYR A 209 -10.88 0.01 -9.80
CA TYR A 209 -9.70 -0.71 -9.36
C TYR A 209 -8.84 -1.11 -10.56
N SER A 210 -7.54 -0.88 -10.47
CA SER A 210 -6.55 -1.45 -11.36
C SER A 210 -5.46 -2.15 -10.56
N PHE A 211 -5.29 -3.44 -10.82
CA PHE A 211 -4.32 -4.32 -10.18
C PHE A 211 -3.24 -4.71 -11.19
N SER A 212 -1.98 -4.68 -10.74
CA SER A 212 -0.84 -5.16 -11.53
C SER A 212 0.16 -5.90 -10.65
N HIS A 213 1.06 -6.65 -11.29
CA HIS A 213 2.07 -7.47 -10.61
C HIS A 213 1.45 -8.48 -9.63
N LYS A 214 0.45 -9.24 -10.09
CA LYS A 214 -0.30 -10.24 -9.31
C LYS A 214 -0.93 -9.64 -8.05
N GLY A 215 -1.45 -8.42 -8.17
CA GLY A 215 -2.13 -7.72 -7.06
C GLY A 215 -1.22 -6.93 -6.12
N ASN A 216 0.11 -6.97 -6.31
CA ASN A 216 1.05 -6.23 -5.45
C ASN A 216 0.95 -4.71 -5.63
N ARG A 217 0.45 -4.25 -6.77
CA ARG A 217 0.21 -2.83 -7.04
C ARG A 217 -1.26 -2.61 -7.29
N LYS A 218 -1.84 -1.69 -6.51
CA LYS A 218 -3.24 -1.30 -6.58
C LYS A 218 -3.34 0.19 -6.85
N HIS A 219 -4.04 0.54 -7.92
CA HIS A 219 -4.48 1.90 -8.19
C HIS A 219 -6.00 1.97 -8.03
N THR A 220 -6.46 3.01 -7.35
CA THR A 220 -7.89 3.26 -7.16
C THR A 220 -8.21 4.70 -7.45
N PHE A 221 -9.29 4.95 -8.18
CA PHE A 221 -9.86 6.28 -8.31
C PHE A 221 -11.37 6.25 -8.19
N SER A 222 -11.92 7.39 -7.79
CA SER A 222 -13.36 7.54 -7.52
C SER A 222 -14.20 7.38 -8.78
N VAL A 223 -15.49 7.08 -8.62
CA VAL A 223 -16.48 7.12 -9.71
C VAL A 223 -16.52 8.48 -10.45
N GLY A 224 -16.27 9.59 -9.75
CA GLY A 224 -16.22 10.93 -10.36
C GLY A 224 -15.06 11.05 -11.35
N THR A 225 -13.86 10.69 -10.91
CA THR A 225 -12.68 10.61 -11.77
C THR A 225 -12.88 9.64 -12.93
N ALA A 226 -13.56 8.51 -12.68
CA ALA A 226 -13.83 7.51 -13.70
C ALA A 226 -14.71 8.04 -14.84
N LYS A 227 -15.73 8.85 -14.52
CA LYS A 227 -16.59 9.51 -15.51
C LYS A 227 -15.81 10.39 -16.47
N GLU A 228 -14.83 11.13 -15.94
CA GLU A 228 -14.01 12.06 -16.73
C GLU A 228 -12.99 11.32 -17.60
N VAL A 229 -12.37 10.27 -17.06
CA VAL A 229 -11.17 9.67 -17.63
C VAL A 229 -11.48 8.45 -18.52
N LEU A 230 -12.37 7.55 -18.08
CA LEU A 230 -12.58 6.26 -18.77
C LEU A 230 -13.03 6.40 -20.24
N PRO A 231 -13.92 7.33 -20.63
CA PRO A 231 -14.31 7.46 -22.03
C PRO A 231 -13.12 7.76 -22.95
N GLY A 232 -12.23 8.66 -22.52
CA GLY A 232 -11.02 8.96 -23.29
C GLY A 232 -10.05 7.79 -23.30
N VAL A 233 -9.89 7.06 -22.19
CA VAL A 233 -9.05 5.86 -22.13
C VAL A 233 -9.52 4.80 -23.14
N VAL A 234 -10.81 4.45 -23.14
CA VAL A 234 -11.39 3.50 -24.09
C VAL A 234 -11.20 3.97 -25.53
N LYS A 235 -11.45 5.25 -25.80
CA LYS A 235 -11.23 5.85 -27.14
C LYS A 235 -9.79 5.70 -27.62
N VAL A 236 -8.80 5.97 -26.76
CA VAL A 236 -7.37 5.83 -27.10
C VAL A 236 -7.05 4.37 -27.40
N LEU A 237 -7.49 3.43 -26.55
CA LEU A 237 -7.23 2.00 -26.72
C LEU A 237 -7.83 1.44 -28.01
N ARG A 238 -9.04 1.89 -28.38
CA ARG A 238 -9.75 1.52 -29.61
C ARG A 238 -9.19 2.17 -30.88
N SER A 239 -8.36 3.19 -30.74
CA SER A 239 -7.80 3.88 -31.90
C SER A 239 -6.88 2.96 -32.73
N SER A 240 -6.70 3.29 -34.01
CA SER A 240 -5.76 2.60 -34.91
C SER A 240 -4.30 3.03 -34.72
N GLN A 241 -4.01 3.83 -33.69
CA GLN A 241 -2.66 4.29 -33.39
C GLN A 241 -1.77 3.14 -32.91
N ASP A 242 -0.46 3.29 -33.07
CA ASP A 242 0.50 2.35 -32.55
C ASP A 242 0.56 2.38 -31.01
N ASP A 243 1.01 1.28 -30.41
CA ASP A 243 0.99 1.09 -28.95
C ASP A 243 1.82 2.13 -28.19
N LYS A 244 2.90 2.62 -28.79
CA LYS A 244 3.75 3.66 -28.18
C LYS A 244 3.02 5.00 -28.10
N THR A 245 2.29 5.36 -29.16
CA THR A 245 1.45 6.56 -29.17
C THR A 245 0.30 6.45 -28.17
N LYS A 246 -0.39 5.30 -28.13
CA LYS A 246 -1.44 5.02 -27.13
C LYS A 246 -0.90 5.13 -25.71
N ALA A 247 0.24 4.50 -25.42
CA ALA A 247 0.84 4.51 -24.09
C ALA A 247 1.19 5.93 -23.65
N LYS A 248 1.75 6.76 -24.54
CA LYS A 248 2.01 8.17 -24.25
C LYS A 248 0.73 8.92 -23.90
N GLN A 249 -0.31 8.82 -24.74
CA GLN A 249 -1.58 9.52 -24.50
C GLN A 249 -2.24 9.09 -23.19
N LEU A 250 -2.24 7.80 -22.88
CA LEU A 250 -2.77 7.29 -21.60
C LEU A 250 -1.96 7.81 -20.41
N ALA A 251 -0.63 7.83 -20.51
CA ALA A 251 0.22 8.39 -19.46
C ALA A 251 -0.09 9.87 -19.22
N ASP A 252 -0.23 10.66 -20.28
CA ASP A 252 -0.56 12.09 -20.20
C ASP A 252 -1.96 12.30 -19.59
N MET A 253 -2.97 11.54 -20.02
CA MET A 253 -4.34 11.62 -19.50
C MET A 253 -4.45 11.26 -18.02
N LEU A 254 -3.69 10.27 -17.57
CA LEU A 254 -3.75 9.78 -16.19
C LEU A 254 -2.79 10.55 -15.26
N GLY A 255 -2.07 11.56 -15.77
CA GLY A 255 -1.04 12.28 -15.02
C GLY A 255 0.15 11.38 -14.64
N MET A 256 0.34 10.28 -15.35
CA MET A 256 1.30 9.21 -15.05
C MET A 256 2.65 9.43 -15.74
N ALA A 257 3.08 10.68 -15.92
CA ALA A 257 4.37 10.99 -16.55
C ALA A 257 5.58 10.35 -15.83
N ALA A 258 5.42 10.02 -14.54
CA ALA A 258 6.43 9.35 -13.71
C ALA A 258 6.32 7.82 -13.68
N ILE A 259 5.29 7.21 -14.30
CA ILE A 259 5.14 5.75 -14.31
C ILE A 259 6.08 5.14 -15.36
N PRO A 260 6.79 4.03 -15.04
CA PRO A 260 7.64 3.35 -16.00
C PRO A 260 6.87 3.00 -17.29
N LYS A 261 7.46 3.30 -18.45
CA LYS A 261 6.82 3.13 -19.76
C LYS A 261 6.35 1.70 -20.01
N GLU A 262 7.01 0.73 -19.38
CA GLU A 262 6.71 -0.69 -19.46
C GLU A 262 5.32 -1.01 -18.89
N GLN A 263 4.89 -0.32 -17.84
CA GLN A 263 3.59 -0.57 -17.21
C GLN A 263 2.44 -0.05 -18.06
N VAL A 264 2.62 1.13 -18.64
CA VAL A 264 1.62 1.70 -19.54
C VAL A 264 1.56 0.90 -20.85
N SER A 265 2.71 0.41 -21.33
CA SER A 265 2.77 -0.47 -22.49
C SER A 265 2.03 -1.79 -22.23
N ALA A 266 2.24 -2.43 -21.06
CA ALA A 266 1.51 -3.63 -20.69
C ALA A 266 -0.01 -3.41 -20.63
N PHE A 267 -0.44 -2.24 -20.15
CA PHE A 267 -1.86 -1.86 -20.17
C PHE A 267 -2.40 -1.74 -21.60
N VAL A 268 -1.66 -1.11 -22.52
CA VAL A 268 -2.08 -1.00 -23.93
C VAL A 268 -2.13 -2.36 -24.62
N THR A 269 -1.12 -3.22 -24.39
CA THR A 269 -1.02 -4.51 -25.08
C THR A 269 -2.02 -5.53 -24.55
N ASN A 270 -2.28 -5.52 -23.23
CA ASN A 270 -3.11 -6.54 -22.60
C ASN A 270 -4.59 -6.16 -22.57
N LEU A 271 -4.92 -4.86 -22.63
CA LEU A 271 -6.30 -4.43 -22.55
C LEU A 271 -7.03 -4.73 -23.86
N SER A 272 -7.70 -5.88 -23.89
CA SER A 272 -8.72 -6.17 -24.89
C SER A 272 -10.03 -5.57 -24.40
N PRO A 273 -10.49 -4.43 -24.95
CA PRO A 273 -11.71 -3.81 -24.46
C PRO A 273 -12.89 -4.70 -24.86
N SER A 274 -13.69 -5.10 -23.87
CA SER A 274 -14.85 -5.94 -24.12
C SER A 274 -16.06 -5.10 -24.52
N LYS A 275 -17.06 -5.72 -25.15
CA LYS A 275 -18.32 -5.04 -25.48
C LYS A 275 -18.99 -4.49 -24.22
N GLN A 276 -18.92 -5.24 -23.11
CA GLN A 276 -19.48 -4.81 -21.83
C GLN A 276 -18.78 -3.55 -21.29
N LEU A 277 -17.45 -3.43 -21.46
CA LEU A 277 -16.73 -2.23 -21.06
C LEU A 277 -17.26 -0.99 -21.79
N ASP A 278 -17.42 -1.08 -23.11
CA ASP A 278 -17.93 0.02 -23.94
C ASP A 278 -19.34 0.44 -23.47
N GLU A 279 -20.26 -0.53 -23.38
CA GLU A 279 -21.64 -0.29 -22.94
C GLU A 279 -21.71 0.37 -21.56
N ARG A 280 -20.84 -0.03 -20.62
CA ARG A 280 -20.82 0.52 -19.26
C ARG A 280 -20.18 1.91 -19.19
N VAL A 281 -19.18 2.20 -20.03
CA VAL A 281 -18.58 3.53 -20.13
C VAL A 281 -19.57 4.52 -20.79
N ASP A 282 -20.32 4.08 -21.79
CA ASP A 282 -21.39 4.87 -22.40
C ASP A 282 -22.54 5.14 -21.43
N ALA A 283 -22.92 4.15 -20.62
CA ALA A 283 -23.91 4.34 -19.55
C ALA A 283 -23.41 5.33 -18.47
N LEU A 284 -22.11 5.35 -18.20
CA LEU A 284 -21.48 6.23 -17.21
C LEU A 284 -21.54 7.71 -17.64
N THR A 285 -21.37 7.99 -18.94
CA THR A 285 -21.49 9.34 -19.50
C THR A 285 -22.93 9.79 -19.66
N SER A 286 -23.82 8.89 -20.11
CA SER A 286 -25.24 9.17 -20.35
C SER A 286 -25.99 9.64 -19.08
N LYS A 287 -25.71 9.02 -17.93
CA LYS A 287 -26.34 9.39 -16.63
C LYS A 287 -26.00 10.80 -16.16
N SER A 288 -24.88 11.37 -16.61
CA SER A 288 -24.44 12.70 -16.16
C SER A 288 -25.26 13.82 -16.82
N ASN A 289 -25.81 13.60 -18.02
CA ASN A 289 -26.61 14.59 -18.74
C ASN A 289 -28.06 14.68 -18.22
N CYS A 290 -28.54 13.68 -17.48
CA CYS A 290 -29.91 13.66 -16.96
C CYS A 290 -30.07 14.50 -15.68
N VAL A 291 -29.05 14.56 -14.83
CA VAL A 291 -29.11 15.26 -13.53
C VAL A 291 -29.08 16.79 -13.69
N SER A 292 -28.41 17.32 -14.71
CA SER A 292 -28.31 18.77 -14.95
C SER A 292 -29.60 19.41 -15.47
N GLN A 293 -30.56 18.64 -15.98
CA GLN A 293 -31.83 19.17 -16.50
C GLN A 293 -32.92 19.30 -15.42
N GLN A 294 -32.78 18.64 -14.27
CA GLN A 294 -33.77 18.72 -13.19
C GLN A 294 -33.55 19.93 -12.25
N SER A 295 -32.34 20.49 -12.20
CA SER A 295 -32.02 21.62 -11.31
C SER A 295 -32.46 22.98 -11.86
N THR A 296 -32.77 23.10 -13.15
CA THR A 296 -33.19 24.39 -13.76
C THR A 296 -34.70 24.66 -13.69
N ASN A 297 -35.52 23.66 -13.35
CA ASN A 297 -36.98 23.82 -13.32
C ASN A 297 -37.56 24.20 -11.94
N VAL A 298 -36.72 24.37 -10.91
CA VAL A 298 -37.20 24.69 -9.53
C VAL A 298 -37.21 26.19 -9.23
N PHE A 299 -36.58 27.03 -10.06
CA PHE A 299 -36.54 28.50 -9.88
C PHE A 299 -37.45 29.30 -10.81
N ALA A 300 -38.33 28.62 -11.55
CA ALA A 300 -39.35 29.26 -12.39
C ALA A 300 -40.75 29.11 -11.75
N LYS A 301 -40.93 29.62 -10.54
CA LYS A 301 -42.24 29.93 -9.94
C LYS A 301 -42.11 31.13 -9.00
#